data_AF-A0A956BZN7-F1
#
_entry.id   AF-A0A956BZN7-F1
#
_cell.length_a   1.000
_cell.length_b   1.000
_cell.length_c   1.000
_cell.angle_alpha   90.00
_cell.angle_beta   90.00
_cell.angle_gamma   90.00
#
_symmetry.space_group_name_H-M   'P 1'
#
loop_
_entity.id
_entity.type
_entity.pdbx_description
1 polymer ?
#
loop_
_entity_poly.entity_id
_entity_poly.type
_entity_poly.pdbx_seq_one_letter_code
_entity_poly.pdbx_strand_id
1 'polypeptide(L)'
;ALAMGLSDVVQAHAGGVRMEALFIDEGFSNLDEDILDLAIRTLLDLRKGGRLVGIISHLESLKERIPTHIRVQRGLGGSVVRMPGPQGALSFGD
;
A
#
# COMPACT_ATOMS: atom_id res chain seq x y z
N ALA A 1 -6.27 -8.78 11.81
CA ALA A 1 -6.25 -9.20 10.40
C ALA A 1 -4.88 -8.96 9.74
N LEU A 2 -4.33 -7.74 9.81
CA LEU A 2 -3.05 -7.39 9.17
C LEU A 2 -1.86 -8.31 9.52
N ALA A 3 -1.68 -8.62 10.80
CA ALA A 3 -0.57 -9.47 11.25
C ALA A 3 -0.61 -10.91 10.68
N MET A 4 -1.80 -11.44 10.42
CA MET A 4 -1.97 -12.78 9.85
C MET A 4 -1.56 -12.80 8.37
N GLY A 5 -2.04 -11.83 7.58
CA GLY A 5 -1.64 -11.70 6.18
C GLY A 5 -0.15 -11.39 6.01
N LEU A 6 0.47 -10.70 6.97
CA LEU A 6 1.92 -10.46 6.97
C LEU A 6 2.73 -11.73 7.28
N SER A 7 2.28 -12.56 8.24
CA SER A 7 2.92 -13.82 8.59
C SER A 7 2.96 -14.78 7.41
N ASP A 8 1.86 -14.91 6.67
CA ASP A 8 1.77 -15.79 5.49
C ASP A 8 2.80 -15.38 4.41
N VAL A 9 3.05 -14.07 4.26
CA VAL A 9 4.02 -13.51 3.29
C VAL A 9 5.46 -13.77 3.71
N VAL A 10 5.75 -13.75 5.01
CA VAL A 10 7.08 -14.10 5.56
C VAL A 10 7.31 -15.60 5.45
N GLN A 11 6.31 -16.43 5.77
CA GLN A 11 6.40 -17.89 5.66
C GLN A 11 6.53 -18.35 4.20
N ALA A 12 5.76 -17.76 3.27
CA ALA A 12 5.87 -18.05 1.83
C ALA A 12 7.29 -17.77 1.32
N HIS A 13 7.91 -16.67 1.78
CA HIS A 13 9.30 -16.36 1.45
C HIS A 13 10.29 -17.39 1.98
N ALA A 14 10.12 -17.83 3.24
CA ALA A 14 10.98 -18.85 3.85
C ALA A 14 10.79 -20.24 3.22
N GLY A 15 9.61 -20.54 2.68
CA GLY A 15 9.27 -21.80 2.00
C GLY A 15 9.59 -21.86 0.50
N GLY A 16 10.23 -20.82 -0.07
CA GLY A 16 10.61 -20.79 -1.49
C GLY A 16 9.48 -20.43 -2.45
N VAL A 17 8.28 -20.07 -1.96
CA VAL A 17 7.16 -19.60 -2.78
C VAL A 17 7.26 -18.08 -2.92
N ARG A 18 7.62 -17.60 -4.11
CA ARG A 18 7.70 -16.17 -4.39
C ARG A 18 6.30 -15.60 -4.61
N MET A 19 5.75 -14.90 -3.63
CA MET A 19 4.58 -14.04 -3.86
C MET A 19 4.99 -12.80 -4.65
N GLU A 20 4.35 -12.59 -5.81
CA GLU A 20 4.60 -11.44 -6.68
C GLU A 20 3.81 -10.19 -6.27
N ALA A 21 2.62 -10.39 -5.69
CA ALA A 21 1.74 -9.31 -5.26
C ALA A 21 1.05 -9.63 -3.92
N LEU A 22 0.88 -8.60 -3.09
CA LEU A 22 0.14 -8.61 -1.83
C LEU A 22 -0.86 -7.45 -1.83
N PHE A 23 -2.13 -7.73 -1.57
CA PHE A 23 -3.18 -6.72 -1.39
C PHE A 23 -3.72 -6.79 0.03
N ILE A 24 -3.78 -5.64 0.71
CA ILE A 24 -4.31 -5.52 2.07
C ILE A 24 -5.51 -4.59 2.03
N ASP A 25 -6.65 -5.04 2.57
CA ASP A 25 -7.87 -4.24 2.65
C ASP A 25 -8.26 -3.98 4.12
N GLU A 26 -8.54 -2.72 4.44
CA GLU A 26 -9.10 -2.18 5.70
C GLU A 26 -8.44 -2.63 7.03
N GLY A 27 -7.33 -3.35 7.01
CA GLY A 27 -6.68 -3.90 8.19
C GLY A 27 -5.98 -2.90 9.13
N PHE A 28 -6.07 -1.60 8.84
CA PHE A 28 -5.32 -0.53 9.52
C PHE A 28 -6.17 0.35 10.42
N SER A 29 -7.50 0.33 10.30
CA SER A 29 -8.40 1.27 11.00
C SER A 29 -8.38 1.17 12.52
N ASN A 30 -7.96 0.01 13.05
CA ASN A 30 -7.98 -0.30 14.46
C ASN A 30 -6.57 -0.31 15.08
N LEU A 31 -5.57 0.19 14.35
CA LEU A 31 -4.21 0.30 14.83
C LEU A 31 -4.00 1.69 15.40
N ASP A 32 -3.28 1.77 16.53
CA ASP A 32 -2.70 3.03 16.96
C ASP A 32 -1.62 3.51 15.97
N GLU A 33 -1.17 4.74 16.15
CA GLU A 33 -0.23 5.39 15.25
C GLU A 33 1.15 4.68 15.20
N ASP A 34 1.65 4.19 16.34
CA ASP A 34 2.94 3.51 16.44
C ASP A 34 2.91 2.16 15.71
N ILE A 35 1.81 1.41 15.86
CA ILE A 35 1.60 0.13 15.18
C ILE A 35 1.35 0.34 13.69
N LEU A 36 0.67 1.42 13.30
CA LEU A 36 0.52 1.81 11.89
C LEU A 36 1.87 2.15 11.25
N ASP A 37 2.73 2.89 11.96
CA ASP A 37 4.13 3.16 11.59
C ASP A 37 4.89 1.87 11.28
N LEU A 38 4.87 0.94 12.23
CA LEU A 38 5.56 -0.33 12.12
C LEU A 38 5.04 -1.16 10.93
N ALA A 39 3.72 -1.21 10.76
CA ALA A 39 3.09 -1.88 9.64
C ALA A 39 3.55 -1.32 8.30
N ILE A 40 3.50 0.01 8.13
CA ILE A 40 3.92 0.67 6.87
C ILE A 40 5.39 0.39 6.57
N ARG A 41 6.27 0.49 7.57
CA ARG A 41 7.71 0.19 7.40
C ARG A 41 7.92 -1.24 6.91
N THR A 42 7.20 -2.19 7.51
CA THR A 42 7.30 -3.60 7.11
C THR A 42 6.82 -3.83 5.67
N LEU A 43 5.74 -3.17 5.25
CA LEU A 43 5.24 -3.25 3.88
C LEU A 43 6.21 -2.63 2.87
N LEU A 44 6.88 -1.53 3.22
CA LEU A 44 7.94 -0.93 2.40
C LEU A 44 9.16 -1.84 2.27
N ASP A 45 9.53 -2.56 3.32
CA ASP A 45 10.63 -3.53 3.26
C ASP A 45 10.29 -4.74 2.39
N LEU A 46 9.04 -5.23 2.44
CA LEU A 46 8.57 -6.27 1.52
C LEU A 46 8.62 -5.81 0.06
N ARG A 47 8.29 -4.54 -0.23
CA ARG A 47 8.40 -3.95 -1.57
C ARG A 47 9.83 -3.99 -2.10
N LYS A 48 10.85 -3.73 -1.25
CA LYS A 48 12.27 -3.78 -1.64
C LYS A 48 12.69 -5.15 -2.16
N GLY A 49 12.00 -6.22 -1.75
CA GLY A 49 12.17 -7.57 -2.29
C GLY A 49 11.62 -7.78 -3.71
N GLY A 50 11.25 -6.71 -4.43
CA GLY A 50 10.68 -6.77 -5.78
C GLY A 50 9.22 -7.23 -5.81
N ARG A 51 8.48 -7.02 -4.72
CA ARG A 51 7.07 -7.42 -4.58
C ARG A 51 6.16 -6.22 -4.81
N LEU A 52 5.04 -6.43 -5.49
CA LEU A 52 3.97 -5.45 -5.56
C LEU A 52 3.17 -5.48 -4.25
N VAL A 53 3.05 -4.34 -3.56
CA VAL A 53 2.23 -4.22 -2.36
C VAL A 53 1.15 -3.17 -2.61
N GLY A 54 -0.11 -3.59 -2.61
CA GLY A 54 -1.29 -2.75 -2.73
C GLY A 54 -2.00 -2.62 -1.38
N ILE A 55 -2.39 -1.40 -1.02
CA ILE A 55 -3.14 -1.11 0.20
C ILE A 55 -4.45 -0.43 -0.19
N ILE A 56 -5.56 -0.97 0.30
CA ILE A 56 -6.89 -0.37 0.21
C ILE A 56 -7.23 0.14 1.60
N SER A 57 -7.40 1.45 1.72
CA SER A 57 -7.68 2.08 3.01
C SER A 57 -8.40 3.42 2.82
N HIS A 58 -9.20 3.77 3.82
CA HIS A 58 -9.81 5.09 3.96
C HIS A 58 -9.01 6.03 4.87
N LEU A 59 -7.91 5.57 5.47
CA LEU A 59 -7.10 6.36 6.41
C LEU A 59 -6.32 7.47 5.70
N GLU A 60 -6.40 8.69 6.24
CA GLU A 60 -5.67 9.84 5.70
C GLU A 60 -4.15 9.72 5.93
N SER A 61 -3.75 9.20 7.10
CA SER A 61 -2.35 8.99 7.48
C SER A 61 -1.57 8.11 6.49
N LEU A 62 -2.23 7.15 5.84
CA LEU A 62 -1.61 6.33 4.80
C LEU A 62 -1.33 7.13 3.52
N LYS A 63 -2.17 8.11 3.19
CA LYS A 63 -2.01 8.95 1.98
C LYS A 63 -0.79 9.88 2.10
N GLU A 64 -0.52 10.38 3.29
CA GLU A 64 0.66 11.23 3.56
C GLU A 64 1.97 10.46 3.42
N ARG A 65 1.95 9.16 3.75
CA ARG A 65 3.13 8.30 3.81
C ARG A 65 3.39 7.54 2.50
N ILE A 66 2.35 7.30 1.71
CA ILE A 66 2.42 6.60 0.42
C ILE A 66 1.96 7.57 -0.68
N PRO A 67 2.89 8.30 -1.32
CA PRO A 67 2.53 9.38 -2.24
C PRO A 67 1.85 8.86 -3.52
N THR A 68 2.22 7.68 -3.99
CA THR A 68 1.57 7.04 -5.14
C THR A 68 0.33 6.29 -4.69
N HIS A 69 -0.85 6.89 -4.88
CA HIS A 69 -2.12 6.26 -4.54
C HIS A 69 -3.18 6.53 -5.61
N ILE A 70 -4.08 5.57 -5.79
CA ILE A 70 -5.28 5.73 -6.60
C ILE A 70 -6.39 6.27 -5.69
N ARG A 71 -7.05 7.35 -6.09
CA ARG A 71 -8.13 7.95 -5.30
C ARG A 71 -9.48 7.58 -5.90
N VAL A 72 -10.33 6.94 -5.09
CA VAL A 72 -11.72 6.67 -5.45
C VAL A 72 -12.61 7.73 -4.82
N GLN A 73 -13.40 8.43 -5.64
CA GLN A 73 -14.35 9.46 -5.19
C GLN A 73 -15.78 9.03 -5.50
N ARG A 74 -16.64 8.95 -4.48
CA ARG A 74 -18.07 8.66 -4.67
C ARG A 74 -18.78 9.91 -5.20
N GLY A 75 -19.63 9.75 -6.21
CA GLY A 75 -20.48 10.80 -6.77
C GLY A 75 -21.92 10.31 -6.98
N LEU A 76 -22.82 11.23 -7.33
CA LEU A 76 -24.26 10.97 -7.48
C LEU A 76 -24.59 9.91 -8.55
N GLY A 77 -23.73 9.72 -9.55
CA GLY A 77 -23.88 8.72 -10.62
C GLY A 77 -23.00 7.48 -10.46
N GLY A 78 -22.35 7.30 -9.32
CA GLY A 78 -21.38 6.21 -9.08
C GLY A 78 -20.01 6.72 -8.63
N SER A 79 -19.03 5.81 -8.55
CA SER A 79 -17.68 6.14 -8.11
C SER A 79 -16.76 6.46 -9.30
N VAL A 80 -15.90 7.47 -9.14
CA VAL A 80 -14.89 7.88 -10.12
C VAL A 80 -13.49 7.57 -9.57
N VAL A 81 -12.63 7.01 -10.42
CA VAL A 81 -11.23 6.74 -10.10
C VAL A 81 -10.36 7.87 -10.63
N ARG A 82 -9.50 8.43 -9.78
CA ARG A 82 -8.42 9.33 -10.16
C ARG A 82 -7.09 8.64 -9.95
N MET A 83 -6.35 8.44 -11.04
CA MET A 83 -5.00 7.93 -10.98
C MET A 83 -4.04 9.04 -10.55
N PRO A 84 -2.97 8.71 -9.80
CA PRO A 84 -1.90 9.66 -9.57
C PRO A 84 -1.29 10.01 -10.93
N GLY A 85 -1.11 11.31 -11.20
CA GLY A 85 -0.41 11.75 -12.40
C GLY A 85 1.03 11.21 -12.42
N PRO A 86 1.72 11.19 -13.57
CA PRO A 86 3.11 10.76 -13.65
C PRO A 86 3.95 11.60 -12.69
N GLN A 87 4.37 11.01 -11.58
CA GLN A 87 5.27 11.63 -10.62
C GLN A 87 6.68 11.49 -11.17
N GLY A 88 7.12 12.48 -11.96
CA GLY A 88 8.47 12.52 -12.52
C GLY A 88 8.57 12.80 -14.02
N ALA A 89 7.81 13.74 -14.58
CA ALA A 89 8.32 14.46 -15.74
C ALA A 89 9.50 15.31 -15.25
N LEU A 90 10.69 14.70 -15.20
CA LEU A 90 11.94 15.44 -15.15
C LEU A 90 11.90 16.38 -16.36
N SER A 91 11.86 17.69 -16.09
CA SER A 91 12.18 18.70 -17.08
C SER A 91 13.61 18.43 -17.52
N PHE A 92 13.78 17.86 -18.71
CA PHE A 92 15.03 17.97 -19.44
C PHE A 92 14.98 19.28 -20.22
N GLY A 93 15.90 20.19 -19.91
CA GLY A 93 15.99 21.57 -20.42
C GLY A 93 15.70 22.54 -19.26
N ASP A 94 16.60 23.44 -18.88
CA ASP A 94 17.60 24.17 -19.70
C ASP A 94 19.08 23.79 -19.48
#